data_AF-A0A844ED18-F1
#
_entry.id   AF-A0A844ED18-F1
#
_cell.length_a   1.000
_cell.length_b   1.000
_cell.length_c   1.000
_cell.angle_alpha   90.00
_cell.angle_beta   90.00
_cell.angle_gamma   90.00
#
_symmetry.space_group_name_H-M   'P 1'
#
loop_
_entity.id
_entity.type
_entity.pdbx_description
1 polymer ?
#
loop_
_entity_poly.entity_id
_entity_poly.type
_entity_poly.pdbx_seq_one_letter_code
_entity_poly.pdbx_strand_id
1 'polypeptide(L)'
;SRPLISKTLVQVAHQEHAVAVAHGCTGKGNDQVRFEVAIHGLDPQLEVLSPVRDWHWSREQEIEYAKDHNIPIPIDLDSPYSIDANIWGRANEAGILEDPWQSAPEDAFAITNPIENTPDTPTEVEITFKKGIPTELNGQKMKFSEIIQELNEIAGENGVGRIDHIENRLVGIKSREVYEAPAATVLLKAHKELEDLTFERDLAHFKPTVEKQLS
;
A
#
# COMPACT_ATOMS: atom_id res chain seq x y z
N SER A 1 2.25 5.79 0.16
CA SER A 1 1.17 6.81 0.20
C SER A 1 1.27 7.76 1.40
N ARG A 2 1.58 7.30 2.62
CA ARG A 2 1.49 8.11 3.86
C ARG A 2 2.24 9.45 3.83
N PRO A 3 3.51 9.54 3.36
CA PRO A 3 4.19 10.83 3.23
C PRO A 3 3.51 11.81 2.27
N LEU A 4 2.91 11.32 1.17
CA LEU A 4 2.15 12.13 0.24
C LEU A 4 0.87 12.68 0.90
N ILE A 5 0.14 11.83 1.61
CA ILE A 5 -1.07 12.25 2.36
C ILE A 5 -0.70 13.30 3.40
N SER A 6 0.39 13.07 4.15
CA SER A 6 0.89 14.01 5.17
C SER A 6 1.26 15.36 4.55
N LYS A 7 1.93 15.35 3.38
CA LYS A 7 2.23 16.57 2.63
C LYS A 7 0.97 17.34 2.26
N THR A 8 -0.03 16.67 1.71
CA THR A 8 -1.30 17.32 1.36
C THR A 8 -2.03 17.83 2.59
N LEU A 9 -2.05 17.06 3.68
CA LEU A 9 -2.68 17.44 4.95
C LEU A 9 -2.07 18.72 5.52
N VAL A 10 -0.74 18.81 5.58
CA VAL A 10 -0.03 20.03 6.04
C VAL A 10 -0.30 21.22 5.11
N GLN A 11 -0.29 21.00 3.79
CA GLN A 11 -0.61 22.04 2.82
C GLN A 11 -2.02 22.62 3.02
N VAL A 12 -3.02 21.76 3.24
CA VAL A 12 -4.39 22.19 3.51
C VAL A 12 -4.49 22.86 4.88
N ALA A 13 -3.80 22.35 5.91
CA ALA A 13 -3.77 22.96 7.23
C ALA A 13 -3.28 24.42 7.18
N HIS A 14 -2.25 24.71 6.38
CA HIS A 14 -1.76 26.08 6.18
C HIS A 14 -2.77 26.97 5.45
N GLN A 15 -3.49 26.44 4.45
CA GLN A 15 -4.52 27.16 3.71
C GLN A 15 -5.71 27.53 4.60
N GLU A 16 -6.08 26.62 5.51
CA GLU A 16 -7.20 26.78 6.44
C GLU A 16 -6.80 27.48 7.75
N HIS A 17 -5.54 27.88 7.89
CA HIS A 17 -4.99 28.44 9.13
C HIS A 17 -5.21 27.54 10.36
N ALA A 18 -5.20 26.22 10.16
CA ALA A 18 -5.38 25.24 11.21
C ALA A 18 -4.15 25.23 12.13
N VAL A 19 -4.40 25.09 13.44
CA VAL A 19 -3.36 24.96 14.47
C VAL A 19 -3.03 23.50 14.79
N ALA A 20 -3.89 22.58 14.35
CA ALA A 20 -3.77 21.15 14.59
C ALA A 20 -4.25 20.34 13.38
N VAL A 21 -3.74 19.13 13.25
CA VAL A 21 -4.16 18.11 12.28
C VAL A 21 -4.46 16.81 13.00
N ALA A 22 -5.32 15.96 12.44
CA ALA A 22 -5.68 14.68 13.05
C ALA A 22 -5.49 13.51 12.09
N HIS A 23 -5.19 12.34 12.61
CA HIS A 23 -5.21 11.07 11.87
C HIS A 23 -5.85 9.94 12.69
N GLY A 24 -6.45 8.98 11.99
CA GLY A 24 -7.17 7.85 12.61
C GLY A 24 -6.35 6.57 12.75
N CYS A 25 -5.01 6.66 12.80
CA CYS A 25 -4.18 5.46 12.89
C CYS A 25 -4.26 4.82 14.28
N THR A 26 -4.22 3.49 14.34
CA THR A 26 -4.16 2.76 15.60
C THR A 26 -2.76 2.84 16.23
N GLY A 27 -2.68 2.60 17.54
CA GLY A 27 -1.41 2.55 18.28
C GLY A 27 -0.53 1.32 17.99
N LYS A 28 -1.02 0.34 17.22
CA LYS A 28 -0.30 -0.92 16.90
C LYS A 28 0.24 -0.97 15.47
N GLY A 29 -0.13 -0.01 14.62
CA GLY A 29 0.27 0.05 13.21
C GLY A 29 1.51 0.91 12.99
N ASN A 30 2.20 0.67 11.87
CA ASN A 30 3.33 1.48 11.42
C ASN A 30 2.89 2.88 10.94
N ASP A 31 1.62 3.04 10.57
CA ASP A 31 1.12 4.26 9.93
C ASP A 31 1.15 5.49 10.85
N GLN A 32 0.93 5.34 12.15
CA GLN A 32 1.06 6.45 13.10
C GLN A 32 2.46 7.08 13.00
N VAL A 33 3.51 6.24 12.92
CA VAL A 33 4.90 6.71 12.83
C VAL A 33 5.12 7.39 11.48
N ARG A 34 4.62 6.80 10.40
CA ARG A 34 4.75 7.37 9.04
C ARG A 34 4.09 8.74 8.92
N PHE A 35 2.89 8.92 9.49
CA PHE A 35 2.18 10.20 9.50
C PHE A 35 2.89 11.21 10.40
N GLU A 36 3.12 10.88 11.66
CA GLU A 36 3.68 11.83 12.63
C GLU A 36 5.07 12.30 12.25
N VAL A 37 5.96 11.40 11.82
CA VAL A 37 7.31 11.78 11.36
C VAL A 37 7.25 12.66 10.12
N ALA A 38 6.38 12.35 9.16
CA ALA A 38 6.22 13.16 7.96
C ALA A 38 5.64 14.55 8.26
N ILE A 39 4.60 14.62 9.11
CA ILE A 39 3.99 15.89 9.54
C ILE A 39 5.02 16.73 10.30
N HIS A 40 5.69 16.18 11.30
CA HIS A 40 6.73 16.91 12.06
C HIS A 40 7.90 17.36 11.18
N GLY A 41 8.27 16.55 10.17
CA GLY A 41 9.32 16.92 9.21
C GLY A 41 8.91 18.04 8.25
N LEU A 42 7.61 18.25 8.03
CA LEU A 42 7.07 19.30 7.16
C LEU A 42 6.73 20.58 7.94
N ASP A 43 6.12 20.44 9.11
CA ASP A 43 5.81 21.52 10.02
C ASP A 43 5.76 21.01 11.48
N PRO A 44 6.80 21.27 12.29
CA PRO A 44 6.84 20.85 13.69
C PRO A 44 5.97 21.70 14.62
N GLN A 45 5.33 22.78 14.13
CA GLN A 45 4.45 23.64 14.95
C GLN A 45 3.00 23.16 14.95
N LEU A 46 2.60 22.35 13.98
CA LEU A 46 1.26 21.77 13.94
C LEU A 46 1.10 20.74 15.06
N GLU A 47 0.07 20.92 15.88
CA GLU A 47 -0.32 19.90 16.85
C GLU A 47 -0.91 18.68 16.12
N VAL A 48 -0.46 17.48 16.48
CA VAL A 48 -0.96 16.23 15.87
C VAL A 48 -1.86 15.49 16.86
N LEU A 49 -3.12 15.32 16.48
CA LEU A 49 -4.13 14.62 17.26
C LEU A 49 -4.33 13.19 16.73
N SER A 50 -4.42 12.21 17.63
CA SER A 50 -4.58 10.79 17.28
C SER A 50 -5.74 10.12 18.02
N PRO A 51 -7.01 10.51 17.77
CA PRO A 51 -8.17 10.09 18.58
C PRO A 51 -8.28 8.58 18.78
N VAL A 52 -8.06 7.78 17.73
CA VAL A 52 -8.15 6.31 17.80
C VAL A 52 -7.12 5.72 18.75
N ARG A 53 -5.91 6.30 18.78
CA ARG A 53 -4.87 5.89 19.71
C ARG A 53 -5.15 6.38 21.12
N ASP A 54 -5.61 7.62 21.28
CA ASP A 54 -5.66 8.30 22.58
C ASP A 54 -6.92 7.99 23.38
N TRP A 55 -8.04 7.70 22.70
CA TRP A 55 -9.31 7.39 23.37
C TRP A 55 -9.45 5.92 23.75
N HIS A 56 -8.64 5.04 23.14
CA HIS A 56 -8.64 3.59 23.36
C HIS A 56 -10.02 2.94 23.21
N TRP A 57 -10.85 3.46 22.30
CA TRP A 57 -12.18 2.90 22.05
C TRP A 57 -12.11 1.57 21.31
N SER A 58 -13.02 0.65 21.67
CA SER A 58 -13.33 -0.51 20.84
C SER A 58 -14.23 -0.12 19.68
N ARG A 59 -14.33 -0.97 18.64
CA ARG A 59 -15.23 -0.75 17.51
C ARG A 59 -16.69 -0.61 17.96
N GLU A 60 -17.09 -1.34 19.00
CA GLU A 60 -18.42 -1.24 19.60
C GLU A 60 -18.65 0.14 20.24
N GLN A 61 -17.63 0.70 20.89
CA GLN A 61 -17.70 2.04 21.48
C GLN A 61 -17.75 3.12 20.39
N GLU A 62 -17.00 2.97 19.29
CA GLU A 62 -17.10 3.86 18.13
C GLU A 62 -18.49 3.83 17.48
N ILE A 63 -19.08 2.64 17.35
CA ILE A 63 -20.45 2.44 16.84
C ILE A 63 -21.47 3.11 17.76
N GLU A 64 -21.35 2.93 19.07
CA GLU A 64 -22.28 3.53 20.03
C GLU A 64 -22.16 5.06 20.04
N TYR A 65 -20.94 5.59 20.00
CA TYR A 65 -20.71 7.02 19.84
C TYR A 65 -21.35 7.57 18.56
N ALA A 66 -21.23 6.84 17.43
CA ALA A 66 -21.85 7.22 16.17
C ALA A 66 -23.39 7.25 16.28
N LYS A 67 -24.00 6.28 16.95
CA LYS A 67 -25.46 6.27 17.21
C LYS A 67 -25.88 7.45 18.08
N ASP A 68 -25.19 7.67 19.20
CA ASP A 68 -25.48 8.75 20.15
C ASP A 68 -25.40 10.14 19.50
N HIS A 69 -24.55 10.29 18.48
CA HIS A 69 -24.33 11.55 17.75
C HIS A 69 -25.00 11.60 16.38
N ASN A 70 -25.86 10.62 16.04
CA ASN A 70 -26.55 10.54 14.75
C ASN A 70 -25.61 10.58 13.53
N ILE A 71 -24.42 9.99 13.64
CA ILE A 71 -23.46 9.85 12.54
C ILE A 71 -23.86 8.60 11.72
N PRO A 72 -24.21 8.76 10.43
CA PRO A 72 -24.58 7.62 9.61
C PRO A 72 -23.36 6.73 9.36
N ILE A 73 -23.41 5.50 9.89
CA ILE A 73 -22.40 4.47 9.63
C ILE A 73 -22.98 3.39 8.72
N PRO A 74 -22.23 2.90 7.72
CA PRO A 74 -22.61 1.68 7.00
C PRO A 74 -22.52 0.50 7.98
N ILE A 75 -23.68 -0.04 8.37
CA ILE A 75 -23.80 -1.07 9.41
C ILE A 75 -23.36 -2.46 8.89
N ASP A 76 -23.40 -2.66 7.57
CA ASP A 76 -23.28 -3.98 6.92
C ASP A 76 -21.86 -4.32 6.39
N LEU A 77 -20.81 -3.65 6.88
CA LEU A 77 -19.44 -3.99 6.46
C LEU A 77 -18.89 -5.15 7.30
N ASP A 78 -19.40 -6.35 7.02
CA ASP A 78 -18.98 -7.65 7.56
C ASP A 78 -17.61 -8.13 7.04
N SER A 79 -16.82 -7.26 6.39
CA SER A 79 -15.49 -7.68 5.95
C SER A 79 -14.64 -8.01 7.19
N PRO A 80 -14.15 -9.25 7.33
CA PRO A 80 -13.31 -9.64 8.47
C PRO A 80 -11.90 -9.04 8.37
N TYR A 81 -11.59 -8.34 7.27
CA TYR A 81 -10.27 -7.82 6.95
C TYR A 81 -10.19 -6.31 7.18
N SER A 82 -9.03 -5.85 7.63
CA SER A 82 -8.62 -4.46 7.49
C SER A 82 -7.96 -4.32 6.12
N ILE A 83 -8.54 -3.48 5.25
CA ILE A 83 -8.13 -3.34 3.84
C ILE A 83 -7.58 -1.94 3.62
N ASP A 84 -6.38 -1.86 3.06
CA ASP A 84 -5.81 -0.63 2.51
C ASP A 84 -5.46 -0.84 1.03
N ALA A 85 -5.95 0.05 0.16
CA ALA A 85 -5.77 -0.07 -1.27
C ALA A 85 -5.48 1.28 -1.93
N ASN A 86 -4.59 1.25 -2.91
CA ASN A 86 -4.32 2.36 -3.82
C ASN A 86 -3.85 1.79 -5.17
N ILE A 87 -3.55 2.66 -6.15
CA ILE A 87 -3.14 2.19 -7.49
C ILE A 87 -1.89 1.30 -7.49
N TRP A 88 -1.04 1.36 -6.46
CA TRP A 88 0.18 0.56 -6.39
C TRP A 88 -0.06 -0.87 -5.90
N GLY A 89 -1.15 -1.11 -5.17
CA GLY A 89 -1.47 -2.41 -4.61
C GLY A 89 -2.49 -2.32 -3.47
N ARG A 90 -2.80 -3.50 -2.94
CA ARG A 90 -3.77 -3.74 -1.87
C ARG A 90 -3.12 -4.57 -0.75
N ALA A 91 -3.42 -4.22 0.49
CA ALA A 91 -2.96 -4.90 1.70
C ALA A 91 -4.15 -5.32 2.53
N ASN A 92 -4.11 -6.55 3.06
CA ASN A 92 -5.13 -7.12 3.93
C ASN A 92 -4.49 -7.73 5.17
N GLU A 93 -5.12 -7.47 6.31
CA GLU A 93 -4.76 -8.03 7.60
C GLU A 93 -6.02 -8.33 8.42
N ALA A 94 -5.82 -8.78 9.66
CA ALA A 94 -6.86 -9.09 10.65
C ALA A 94 -7.71 -10.34 10.31
N GLY A 95 -8.56 -10.72 11.25
CA GLY A 95 -9.43 -11.89 11.13
C GLY A 95 -8.64 -13.19 11.02
N ILE A 96 -9.06 -14.06 10.09
CA ILE A 96 -8.42 -15.37 9.87
C ILE A 96 -6.95 -15.27 9.42
N LEU A 97 -6.53 -14.11 8.88
CA LEU A 97 -5.16 -13.90 8.43
C LEU A 97 -4.15 -13.80 9.58
N GLU A 98 -4.59 -13.52 10.81
CA GLU A 98 -3.70 -13.48 11.98
C GLU A 98 -3.16 -14.86 12.38
N ASP A 99 -3.83 -15.96 12.02
CA ASP A 99 -3.36 -17.32 12.25
C ASP A 99 -2.44 -17.77 11.09
N PRO A 100 -1.11 -17.85 11.29
CA PRO A 100 -0.18 -18.23 10.23
C PRO A 100 -0.32 -19.70 9.78
N TRP A 101 -1.14 -20.50 10.48
CA TRP A 101 -1.46 -21.87 10.08
C TRP A 101 -2.65 -21.97 9.11
N GLN A 102 -3.35 -20.86 8.87
CA GLN A 102 -4.45 -20.77 7.91
C GLN A 102 -3.95 -20.18 6.59
N SER A 103 -4.25 -20.82 5.47
CA SER A 103 -4.05 -20.19 4.16
C SER A 103 -4.93 -18.95 4.01
N ALA A 104 -4.45 -17.95 3.29
CA ALA A 104 -5.30 -16.81 2.93
C ALA A 104 -6.50 -17.31 2.11
N PRO A 105 -7.75 -17.07 2.56
CA PRO A 105 -8.94 -17.45 1.80
C PRO A 105 -9.09 -16.58 0.55
N GLU A 106 -9.86 -17.06 -0.42
CA GLU A 106 -9.99 -16.37 -1.72
C GLU A 106 -10.63 -14.98 -1.60
N ASP A 107 -11.55 -14.79 -0.64
CA ASP A 107 -12.17 -13.49 -0.36
C ASP A 107 -11.22 -12.46 0.28
N ALA A 108 -9.99 -12.87 0.63
CA ALA A 108 -8.92 -11.95 1.00
C ALA A 108 -8.28 -11.29 -0.24
N PHE A 109 -8.53 -11.77 -1.45
CA PHE A 109 -8.01 -11.21 -2.71
C PHE A 109 -9.13 -10.48 -3.47
N ALA A 110 -8.77 -9.45 -4.24
CA ALA A 110 -9.76 -8.62 -4.96
C ALA A 110 -9.28 -8.13 -6.33
N ILE A 111 -7.97 -8.06 -6.57
CA ILE A 111 -7.40 -7.49 -7.80
C ILE A 111 -6.50 -8.50 -8.56
N THR A 112 -6.48 -9.75 -8.12
CA THR A 112 -5.73 -10.85 -8.75
C THR A 112 -6.60 -12.09 -8.82
N ASN A 113 -6.50 -12.86 -9.90
CA ASN A 113 -7.14 -14.17 -10.03
C ASN A 113 -6.36 -15.25 -9.28
N PRO A 114 -7.03 -16.26 -8.71
CA PRO A 114 -6.35 -17.44 -8.21
C PRO A 114 -5.79 -18.23 -9.41
N ILE A 115 -4.67 -18.92 -9.22
CA ILE A 115 -3.91 -19.56 -10.30
C ILE A 115 -4.80 -20.50 -11.14
N GLU A 116 -5.71 -21.23 -10.49
CA GLU A 116 -6.67 -22.13 -11.14
C GLU A 116 -7.68 -21.43 -12.08
N ASN A 117 -7.85 -20.11 -11.95
CA ASN A 117 -8.75 -19.30 -12.79
C ASN A 117 -7.98 -18.35 -13.72
N THR A 118 -6.67 -18.56 -13.90
CA THR A 118 -5.86 -17.78 -14.85
C THR A 118 -5.97 -18.33 -16.28
N PRO A 119 -5.70 -17.50 -17.32
CA PRO A 119 -5.71 -17.98 -18.70
C PRO A 119 -4.68 -19.10 -18.98
N ASP A 120 -5.07 -20.09 -19.77
CA ASP A 120 -4.16 -21.16 -20.23
C ASP A 120 -3.11 -20.69 -21.25
N THR A 121 -3.30 -19.50 -21.83
CA THR A 121 -2.41 -18.91 -22.83
C THR A 121 -1.61 -17.77 -22.21
N PRO A 122 -0.27 -17.76 -22.30
CA PRO A 122 0.54 -16.66 -21.78
C PRO A 122 0.15 -15.32 -22.40
N THR A 123 0.11 -14.28 -21.56
CA THR A 123 -0.03 -12.90 -22.01
C THR A 123 1.35 -12.27 -22.13
N GLU A 124 1.68 -11.76 -23.31
CA GLU A 124 2.93 -11.01 -23.53
C GLU A 124 2.69 -9.50 -23.34
N VAL A 125 3.61 -8.85 -22.62
CA VAL A 125 3.60 -7.40 -22.42
C VAL A 125 4.97 -6.81 -22.75
N GLU A 126 4.99 -5.68 -23.46
CA GLU A 126 6.20 -4.91 -23.72
C GLU A 126 6.14 -3.58 -22.97
N ILE A 127 7.17 -3.29 -22.18
CA ILE A 127 7.26 -2.05 -21.39
C ILE A 127 8.45 -1.24 -21.86
N THR A 128 8.20 -0.03 -22.37
CA THR A 128 9.28 0.90 -22.74
C THR A 128 9.65 1.76 -21.56
N PHE A 129 10.95 1.79 -21.24
CA PHE A 129 11.52 2.63 -20.20
C PHE A 129 12.36 3.77 -20.79
N LYS A 130 12.31 4.94 -20.15
CA LYS A 130 13.22 6.05 -20.40
C LYS A 130 13.84 6.50 -19.09
N LYS A 131 15.15 6.30 -18.95
CA LYS A 131 15.91 6.64 -17.73
C LYS A 131 15.29 6.04 -16.45
N GLY A 132 14.93 4.76 -16.51
CA GLY A 132 14.31 4.03 -15.39
C GLY A 132 12.80 4.25 -15.19
N ILE A 133 12.18 5.16 -15.96
CA ILE A 133 10.74 5.45 -15.83
C ILE A 133 9.97 4.77 -16.98
N PRO A 134 8.92 3.97 -16.70
CA PRO A 134 8.01 3.46 -17.74
C PRO A 134 7.30 4.59 -18.48
N THR A 135 7.30 4.54 -19.81
CA THR A 135 6.68 5.56 -20.67
C THR A 135 5.69 5.01 -21.68
N GLU A 136 5.78 3.73 -22.02
CA GLU A 136 4.88 3.06 -22.98
C GLU A 136 4.59 1.63 -22.54
N LEU A 137 3.40 1.14 -22.85
CA LEU A 137 2.96 -0.25 -22.67
C LEU A 137 2.42 -0.76 -24.01
N ASN A 138 2.94 -1.89 -24.49
CA ASN A 138 2.59 -2.49 -25.79
C ASN A 138 2.68 -1.50 -26.96
N GLY A 139 3.74 -0.68 -26.97
CA GLY A 139 3.98 0.37 -27.97
C GLY A 139 3.08 1.61 -27.86
N GLN A 140 2.22 1.70 -26.84
CA GLN A 140 1.33 2.84 -26.61
C GLN A 140 1.87 3.76 -25.52
N LYS A 141 2.09 5.04 -25.86
CA LYS A 141 2.48 6.08 -24.91
C LYS A 141 1.32 6.43 -23.99
N MET A 142 1.58 6.39 -22.68
CA MET A 142 0.60 6.76 -21.66
C MET A 142 1.31 7.22 -20.37
N LYS A 143 0.58 7.80 -19.44
CA LYS A 143 1.15 8.25 -18.15
C LYS A 143 1.54 7.03 -17.32
N PHE A 144 2.56 7.18 -16.48
CA PHE A 144 2.98 6.09 -15.60
C PHE A 144 1.84 5.55 -14.70
N SER A 145 0.94 6.42 -14.24
CA SER A 145 -0.25 5.99 -13.49
C SER A 145 -1.21 5.12 -14.30
N GLU A 146 -1.34 5.38 -15.61
CA GLU A 146 -2.18 4.60 -16.53
C GLU A 146 -1.51 3.24 -16.81
N ILE A 147 -0.19 3.21 -16.99
CA ILE A 147 0.60 1.96 -17.09
C ILE A 147 0.39 1.08 -15.85
N ILE A 148 0.41 1.67 -14.64
CA ILE A 148 0.19 0.92 -13.40
C ILE A 148 -1.22 0.32 -13.37
N GLN A 149 -2.25 1.08 -13.78
CA GLN A 149 -3.62 0.58 -13.79
C GLN A 149 -3.80 -0.56 -14.80
N GLU A 150 -3.32 -0.39 -16.03
CA GLU A 150 -3.42 -1.42 -17.08
C GLU A 150 -2.61 -2.67 -16.73
N LEU A 151 -1.41 -2.52 -16.16
CA LEU A 151 -0.65 -3.68 -15.68
C LEU A 151 -1.28 -4.36 -14.45
N ASN A 152 -2.02 -3.64 -13.60
CA ASN A 152 -2.73 -4.29 -12.50
C ASN A 152 -3.81 -5.23 -13.05
N GLU A 153 -4.54 -4.80 -14.09
CA GLU A 153 -5.54 -5.62 -14.77
C GLU A 153 -4.88 -6.83 -15.45
N ILE A 154 -3.94 -6.59 -16.37
CA ILE A 154 -3.29 -7.66 -17.15
C ILE A 154 -2.60 -8.67 -16.24
N ALA A 155 -1.77 -8.21 -15.30
CA ALA A 155 -1.01 -9.11 -14.44
C ALA A 155 -1.91 -9.75 -13.38
N GLY A 156 -2.94 -9.03 -12.92
CA GLY A 156 -3.95 -9.56 -12.00
C GLY A 156 -4.77 -10.69 -12.62
N GLU A 157 -5.19 -10.57 -13.88
CA GLU A 157 -5.88 -11.64 -14.62
C GLU A 157 -5.04 -12.91 -14.73
N ASN A 158 -3.71 -12.76 -14.77
CA ASN A 158 -2.73 -13.83 -14.81
C ASN A 158 -2.24 -14.27 -13.40
N GLY A 159 -2.90 -13.83 -12.32
CA GLY A 159 -2.61 -14.23 -10.94
C GLY A 159 -1.27 -13.76 -10.38
N VAL A 160 -0.64 -12.76 -11.01
CA VAL A 160 0.67 -12.24 -10.60
C VAL A 160 0.53 -11.29 -9.42
N GLY A 161 1.49 -11.37 -8.48
CA GLY A 161 1.64 -10.37 -7.42
C GLY A 161 0.82 -10.63 -6.15
N ARG A 162 0.31 -11.84 -5.94
CA ARG A 162 -0.15 -12.31 -4.62
C ARG A 162 1.06 -12.58 -3.72
N ILE A 163 1.10 -11.96 -2.55
CA ILE A 163 2.20 -12.05 -1.57
C ILE A 163 1.61 -12.34 -0.19
N ASP A 164 2.03 -13.42 0.45
CA ASP A 164 1.70 -13.76 1.84
C ASP A 164 2.98 -13.64 2.68
N HIS A 165 2.99 -12.74 3.65
CA HIS A 165 4.22 -12.34 4.33
C HIS A 165 4.04 -12.14 5.83
N ILE A 166 5.02 -12.61 6.61
CA ILE A 166 5.20 -12.22 8.01
C ILE A 166 6.29 -11.15 8.08
N GLU A 167 5.93 -9.94 8.50
CA GLU A 167 6.84 -8.81 8.60
C GLU A 167 7.18 -8.44 10.04
N ASN A 168 8.28 -7.71 10.21
CA ASN A 168 8.64 -7.07 11.47
C ASN A 168 8.19 -5.62 11.43
N ARG A 169 7.25 -5.26 12.31
CA ARG A 169 6.81 -3.87 12.45
C ARG A 169 7.84 -3.06 13.19
N LEU A 170 7.92 -1.77 12.87
CA LEU A 170 8.78 -0.82 13.55
C LEU A 170 8.44 -0.71 15.04
N VAL A 171 7.17 -0.93 15.39
CA VAL A 171 6.67 -0.92 16.78
C VAL A 171 7.05 -2.18 17.58
N GLY A 172 7.85 -3.09 17.02
CA GLY A 172 8.45 -4.21 17.76
C GLY A 172 7.65 -5.52 17.80
N ILE A 173 6.56 -5.62 17.02
CA ILE A 173 5.77 -6.85 16.87
C ILE A 173 5.91 -7.42 15.46
N LYS A 174 5.57 -8.70 15.30
CA LYS A 174 5.35 -9.30 13.98
C LYS A 174 3.87 -9.20 13.60
N SER A 175 3.61 -9.04 12.31
CA SER A 175 2.27 -9.20 11.73
C SER A 175 2.35 -10.08 10.50
N ARG A 176 1.25 -10.78 10.22
CA ARG A 176 1.04 -11.43 8.92
C ARG A 176 0.15 -10.53 8.08
N GLU A 177 0.56 -10.28 6.85
CA GLU A 177 -0.17 -9.45 5.89
C GLU A 177 -0.19 -10.13 4.53
N VAL A 178 -1.34 -10.00 3.86
CA VAL A 178 -1.55 -10.49 2.49
C VAL A 178 -1.61 -9.28 1.58
N TYR A 179 -0.74 -9.24 0.59
CA TYR A 179 -0.66 -8.16 -0.38
C TYR A 179 -1.02 -8.63 -1.80
N GLU A 180 -1.61 -7.73 -2.56
CA GLU A 180 -1.77 -7.82 -4.00
C GLU A 180 -1.06 -6.63 -4.65
N ALA A 181 0.00 -6.89 -5.41
CA ALA A 181 0.76 -5.86 -6.10
C ALA A 181 1.13 -6.29 -7.54
N PRO A 182 0.13 -6.53 -8.42
CA PRO A 182 0.34 -7.07 -9.76
C PRO A 182 1.27 -6.19 -10.62
N ALA A 183 0.92 -4.92 -10.82
CA ALA A 183 1.75 -4.01 -11.61
C ALA A 183 3.12 -3.79 -10.99
N ALA A 184 3.19 -3.62 -9.66
CA ALA A 184 4.47 -3.42 -8.97
C ALA A 184 5.42 -4.60 -9.19
N THR A 185 4.90 -5.83 -9.12
CA THR A 185 5.66 -7.06 -9.35
C THR A 185 6.24 -7.10 -10.76
N VAL A 186 5.42 -6.82 -11.78
CA VAL A 186 5.85 -6.79 -13.18
C VAL A 186 6.86 -5.66 -13.42
N LEU A 187 6.58 -4.45 -12.95
CA LEU A 187 7.41 -3.27 -13.16
C LEU A 187 8.79 -3.40 -12.50
N LEU A 188 8.84 -3.88 -11.25
CA LEU A 188 10.10 -4.08 -10.54
C LEU A 188 10.95 -5.16 -11.21
N LYS A 189 10.33 -6.25 -11.69
CA LYS A 189 11.02 -7.29 -12.45
C LYS A 189 11.57 -6.74 -13.76
N ALA A 190 10.75 -6.08 -14.57
CA ALA A 190 11.18 -5.49 -15.85
C ALA A 190 12.27 -4.43 -15.68
N HIS A 191 12.14 -3.57 -14.66
CA HIS A 191 13.17 -2.58 -14.33
C HIS A 191 14.49 -3.24 -13.98
N LYS A 192 14.47 -4.30 -13.15
CA LYS A 192 15.67 -5.04 -12.77
C LYS A 192 16.37 -5.69 -13.97
N GLU A 193 15.62 -6.32 -14.87
CA GLU A 193 16.18 -6.90 -16.11
C GLU A 193 16.84 -5.82 -16.99
N LEU A 194 16.24 -4.63 -17.07
CA LEU A 194 16.83 -3.51 -17.81
C LEU A 194 18.10 -2.97 -17.13
N GLU A 195 18.14 -2.91 -15.80
CA GLU A 195 19.36 -2.56 -15.06
C GLU A 195 20.48 -3.56 -15.31
N ASP A 196 20.19 -4.85 -15.29
CA ASP A 196 21.18 -5.91 -15.54
C ASP A 196 21.76 -5.83 -16.96
N LEU A 197 20.99 -5.32 -17.92
CA LEU A 197 21.45 -5.06 -19.28
C LEU A 197 22.26 -3.75 -19.41
N THR A 198 21.94 -2.73 -18.61
CA THR A 198 22.44 -1.35 -18.85
C THR A 198 23.48 -0.86 -17.85
N PHE A 199 23.59 -1.49 -16.68
CA PHE A 199 24.57 -1.10 -15.67
C PHE A 199 25.92 -1.77 -15.87
N GLU A 200 26.97 -1.02 -15.57
CA GLU A 200 28.30 -1.58 -15.37
C GLU A 200 28.31 -2.42 -14.07
N ARG A 201 29.16 -3.45 -14.03
CA ARG A 201 29.23 -4.46 -12.98
C ARG A 201 29.33 -3.87 -11.56
N ASP A 202 30.22 -2.91 -11.33
CA ASP A 202 30.46 -2.37 -9.99
C ASP A 202 29.26 -1.54 -9.52
N LEU A 203 28.59 -0.82 -10.44
CA LEU A 203 27.31 -0.15 -10.14
C LEU A 203 26.20 -1.17 -9.83
N ALA A 204 26.10 -2.24 -10.61
CA ALA A 204 25.11 -3.30 -10.42
C ALA A 204 25.28 -4.02 -9.07
N HIS A 205 26.51 -4.15 -8.57
CA HIS A 205 26.79 -4.69 -7.24
C HIS A 205 26.55 -3.67 -6.12
N PHE A 206 26.83 -2.38 -6.36
CA PHE A 206 26.71 -1.35 -5.33
C PHE A 206 25.26 -0.93 -5.08
N LYS A 207 24.46 -0.73 -6.14
CA LYS A 207 23.09 -0.22 -6.01
C LYS A 207 22.21 -1.04 -5.04
N PRO A 208 22.20 -2.39 -5.07
CA PRO A 208 21.39 -3.17 -4.12
C PRO A 208 21.72 -2.89 -2.64
N THR A 209 22.96 -2.50 -2.33
CA THR A 209 23.35 -2.14 -0.96
C THR A 209 22.69 -0.83 -0.51
N VAL A 210 22.52 0.12 -1.44
CA VAL A 210 21.84 1.39 -1.19
C VAL A 210 20.33 1.19 -1.13
N GLU A 211 19.76 0.38 -2.03
CA GLU A 211 18.32 0.07 -2.02
C GLU A 211 17.86 -0.52 -0.69
N LYS A 212 18.64 -1.43 -0.12
CA LYS A 212 18.36 -2.02 1.19
C LYS A 212 18.30 -1.00 2.33
N GLN A 213 18.98 0.14 2.21
CA GLN A 213 18.92 1.21 3.22
C GLN A 213 17.72 2.13 3.03
N LEU A 214 17.13 2.15 1.83
CA LEU A 214 15.96 2.96 1.48
C LEU A 214 14.63 2.21 1.70
N SER A 215 14.65 0.88 1.64
CA SER A 215 13.52 -0.03 1.89
C SER A 215 13.30 -0.31 3.37
#